data_AF-A0A6G1RKH1-F1
#
_entry.id   AF-A0A6G1RKH1-F1
#
_cell.length_a   1.000
_cell.length_b   1.000
_cell.length_c   1.000
_cell.angle_alpha   90.00
_cell.angle_beta   90.00
_cell.angle_gamma   90.00
#
_symmetry.space_group_name_H-M   'P 1'
#
loop_
_entity.id
_entity.type
_entity.pdbx_description
1 polymer ?
#
loop_
_entity_poly.entity_id
_entity_poly.type
_entity_poly.pdbx_seq_one_letter_code
_entity_poly.pdbx_strand_id
1 'polypeptide(L)'
;MMCNAPGNSEACATPDTDHDQDWAQEHYRLATFVKFPLGCPVSASALARAGFVYTGEGDKVKCFSCHRTIEGWAPGDSAVERHKNLSPNCKFITESTLLENNIHPLTQNYQHRTENGSSNSAVPCALRSE
;
A
#
# COMPACT_ATOMS: atom_id res chain seq x y z
N MET A 1 -10.77 5.54 61.79
CA MET A 1 -11.50 5.67 60.51
C MET A 1 -10.46 5.65 59.40
N MET A 2 -10.29 4.50 58.75
CA MET A 2 -9.46 4.40 57.55
C MET A 2 -10.40 4.22 56.35
N CYS A 3 -10.37 5.15 55.42
CA CYS A 3 -10.95 4.98 54.09
C CYS A 3 -9.86 4.40 53.17
N ASN A 4 -9.94 3.10 52.87
CA ASN A 4 -9.17 2.51 51.78
C ASN A 4 -10.10 2.35 50.57
N ALA A 5 -10.01 3.29 49.63
CA ALA A 5 -10.52 3.12 48.27
C ALA A 5 -9.45 2.43 47.41
N PRO A 6 -9.83 1.65 46.38
CA PRO A 6 -8.90 0.83 45.62
C PRO A 6 -8.19 1.69 44.56
N GLY A 7 -6.86 1.79 44.65
CA GLY A 7 -6.02 2.28 43.57
C GLY A 7 -5.72 1.14 42.61
N ASN A 8 -6.54 0.95 41.58
CA ASN A 8 -6.26 0.07 40.46
C ASN A 8 -5.30 0.76 39.46
N SER A 9 -4.04 0.93 39.87
CA SER A 9 -2.99 1.38 38.97
C SER A 9 -2.39 0.19 38.22
N GLU A 10 -3.08 -0.29 37.18
CA GLU A 10 -2.42 -1.03 36.10
C GLU A 10 -2.82 -0.41 34.77
N ALA A 11 -1.83 0.28 34.20
CA ALA A 11 -1.91 1.01 32.96
C ALA A 11 -2.40 0.10 31.83
N CYS A 12 -3.47 0.54 31.17
CA CYS A 12 -3.86 0.01 29.87
C CYS A 12 -2.79 0.44 28.87
N ALA A 13 -1.78 -0.40 28.67
CA ALA A 13 -0.94 -0.33 27.48
C ALA A 13 -1.79 -0.86 26.32
N THR A 14 -2.42 0.04 25.57
CA THR A 14 -3.06 -0.31 24.32
C THR A 14 -1.98 -0.74 23.33
N PRO A 15 -2.11 -1.88 22.63
CA PRO A 15 -1.22 -2.23 21.54
C PRO A 15 -1.68 -1.44 20.30
N ASP A 16 -1.45 -0.14 20.27
CA ASP A 16 -1.69 0.73 19.11
C ASP A 16 -0.60 0.57 18.04
N THR A 17 -0.16 -0.66 17.75
CA THR A 17 0.93 -0.91 16.79
C THR A 17 0.71 -2.19 15.99
N ASP A 18 -0.46 -2.32 15.36
CA ASP A 18 -0.71 -3.40 14.38
C ASP A 18 -1.33 -2.90 13.06
N HIS A 19 -1.97 -1.72 13.06
CA HIS A 19 -2.69 -1.24 11.89
C HIS A 19 -1.74 -0.90 10.71
N ASP A 20 -0.53 -0.41 10.98
CA ASP A 20 0.46 -0.06 9.95
C ASP A 20 0.98 -1.27 9.14
N GLN A 21 0.82 -2.50 9.66
CA GLN A 21 1.26 -3.73 9.00
C GLN A 21 0.32 -4.13 7.85
N ASP A 22 -0.98 -3.85 7.97
CA ASP A 22 -1.98 -4.23 6.97
C ASP A 22 -1.81 -3.45 5.66
N TRP A 23 -1.45 -2.18 5.71
CA TRP A 23 -1.25 -1.38 4.51
C TRP A 23 0.09 -1.59 3.81
N ALA A 24 0.92 -2.55 4.24
CA ALA A 24 2.10 -2.96 3.48
C ALA A 24 1.70 -3.52 2.10
N GLN A 25 0.55 -4.19 1.99
CA GLN A 25 0.07 -4.74 0.72
C GLN A 25 -0.63 -3.67 -0.13
N GLU A 26 -0.28 -3.61 -1.43
CA GLU A 26 -0.85 -2.63 -2.36
C GLU A 26 -2.37 -2.71 -2.46
N HIS A 27 -2.93 -3.92 -2.50
CA HIS A 27 -4.37 -4.12 -2.72
C HIS A 27 -5.23 -3.50 -1.61
N TYR A 28 -4.78 -3.53 -0.34
CA TYR A 28 -5.47 -2.87 0.75
C TYR A 28 -5.43 -1.35 0.61
N ARG A 29 -4.31 -0.79 0.14
CA ARG A 29 -4.22 0.64 -0.15
C ARG A 29 -5.13 1.03 -1.31
N LEU A 30 -5.12 0.24 -2.40
CA LEU A 30 -5.97 0.47 -3.57
C LEU A 30 -7.46 0.44 -3.22
N ALA A 31 -7.87 -0.44 -2.30
CA ALA A 31 -9.25 -0.53 -1.84
C ALA A 31 -9.76 0.77 -1.17
N THR A 32 -8.87 1.66 -0.72
CA THR A 32 -9.29 2.97 -0.16
C THR A 32 -9.79 3.96 -1.22
N PHE A 33 -9.48 3.74 -2.50
CA PHE A 33 -9.76 4.69 -3.59
C PHE A 33 -11.16 4.54 -4.22
N VAL A 34 -12.08 3.78 -3.61
CA VAL A 34 -13.44 3.54 -4.13
C VAL A 34 -14.20 4.85 -4.44
N LYS A 35 -13.95 5.91 -3.68
CA LYS A 35 -14.59 7.23 -3.85
C LYS A 35 -13.61 8.30 -4.33
N PHE A 36 -12.46 7.91 -4.87
CA PHE A 36 -11.46 8.87 -5.34
C PHE A 36 -11.99 9.67 -6.54
N PRO A 37 -11.72 10.99 -6.64
CA PRO A 37 -12.28 11.81 -7.71
C PRO A 37 -11.83 11.35 -9.09
N LEU A 38 -12.80 11.13 -10.00
CA LEU A 38 -12.53 10.77 -11.40
C LEU A 38 -11.76 11.86 -12.16
N GLY A 39 -11.81 13.11 -11.69
CA GLY A 39 -11.09 14.23 -12.29
C GLY A 39 -9.62 14.33 -11.87
N CYS A 40 -9.14 13.49 -10.95
CA CYS A 40 -7.73 13.47 -10.59
C CYS A 40 -6.89 12.92 -11.77
N PRO A 41 -5.85 13.64 -12.22
CA PRO A 41 -5.07 13.22 -13.38
C PRO A 41 -4.13 12.05 -13.10
N VAL A 42 -3.93 11.67 -11.83
CA VAL A 42 -3.08 10.56 -11.41
C VAL A 42 -3.95 9.39 -10.97
N SER A 43 -3.69 8.20 -11.53
CA SER A 43 -4.50 7.02 -11.24
C SER A 43 -4.37 6.54 -9.78
N ALA A 44 -5.48 6.06 -9.21
CA ALA A 44 -5.51 5.42 -7.89
C ALA A 44 -4.47 4.30 -7.73
N SER A 45 -4.26 3.50 -8.77
CA SER A 45 -3.27 2.42 -8.77
C SER A 45 -1.82 2.95 -8.68
N ALA A 46 -1.50 4.05 -9.37
CA ALA A 46 -0.19 4.68 -9.24
C ALA A 46 0.04 5.25 -7.82
N LEU A 47 -1.00 5.85 -7.23
CA LEU A 47 -0.95 6.36 -5.86
C LEU A 47 -0.77 5.21 -4.85
N ALA A 48 -1.54 4.13 -4.98
CA ALA A 48 -1.43 2.95 -4.13
C ALA A 48 -0.03 2.30 -4.23
N ARG A 49 0.54 2.13 -5.44
CA ARG A 49 1.92 1.65 -5.62
C ARG A 49 2.95 2.54 -4.93
N ALA A 50 2.76 3.85 -4.97
CA ALA A 50 3.63 4.80 -4.29
C ALA A 50 3.45 4.85 -2.76
N GLY A 51 2.66 3.93 -2.18
CA GLY A 51 2.50 3.81 -0.73
C GLY A 51 1.41 4.69 -0.15
N PHE A 52 0.50 5.21 -0.98
CA PHE A 52 -0.55 6.12 -0.52
C PHE A 52 -1.88 5.41 -0.25
N VAL A 53 -2.57 5.85 0.79
CA VAL A 53 -3.99 5.59 1.06
C VAL A 53 -4.79 6.86 0.81
N TYR A 54 -6.03 6.72 0.34
CA TYR A 54 -6.92 7.86 0.16
C TYR A 54 -7.46 8.36 1.50
N THR A 55 -7.51 9.68 1.70
CA THR A 55 -8.02 10.27 2.95
C THR A 55 -9.53 10.47 2.97
N GLY A 56 -10.22 10.30 1.83
CA GLY A 56 -11.66 10.57 1.72
C GLY A 56 -12.01 12.02 1.37
N GLU A 57 -11.02 12.90 1.17
CA GLU A 57 -11.21 14.33 0.93
C GLU A 57 -10.47 14.75 -0.35
N GLY A 58 -11.18 15.33 -1.31
CA GLY A 58 -10.58 15.83 -2.55
C GLY A 58 -9.70 14.79 -3.24
N ASP A 59 -8.54 15.22 -3.73
CA ASP A 59 -7.48 14.37 -4.29
C ASP A 59 -6.35 14.07 -3.27
N LYS A 60 -6.61 14.33 -1.98
CA LYS A 60 -5.64 14.21 -0.90
C LYS A 60 -5.37 12.75 -0.55
N VAL A 61 -4.10 12.41 -0.43
CA VAL A 61 -3.64 11.07 -0.09
C VAL A 61 -2.57 11.13 1.00
N LYS A 62 -2.47 10.07 1.81
CA LYS A 62 -1.50 9.97 2.92
C LYS A 62 -0.65 8.71 2.77
N CYS A 63 0.66 8.83 2.95
CA CYS A 63 1.51 7.64 2.97
C CYS A 63 1.24 6.82 4.24
N PHE A 64 1.07 5.49 4.11
CA PHE A 64 0.90 4.64 5.30
C PHE A 64 2.17 4.59 6.17
N SER A 65 3.35 4.66 5.56
CA SER A 65 4.64 4.48 6.27
C SER A 65 5.21 5.77 6.88
N CYS A 66 5.21 6.89 6.14
CA CYS A 66 5.76 8.15 6.64
C CYS A 66 4.70 9.19 7.00
N HIS A 67 3.42 8.87 6.80
CA HIS A 67 2.26 9.74 7.07
C HIS A 67 2.25 11.09 6.36
N ARG A 68 3.16 11.31 5.40
CA ARG A 68 3.14 12.51 4.55
C ARG A 68 1.86 12.56 3.74
N THR A 69 1.22 13.71 3.77
CA THR A 69 0.02 14.00 2.97
C THR A 69 0.40 14.81 1.74
N ILE A 70 -0.19 14.46 0.59
CA ILE A 70 0.00 15.12 -0.70
C ILE A 70 -1.38 15.32 -1.35
N GLU A 71 -1.55 16.48 -1.98
CA GLU A 71 -2.76 16.88 -2.71
C GLU A 71 -2.37 17.77 -3.90
N GLY A 72 -3.35 18.18 -4.70
CA GLY A 72 -3.15 19.03 -5.87
C GLY A 72 -2.34 18.32 -6.96
N TRP A 73 -2.82 17.17 -7.40
CA TRP A 73 -2.20 16.37 -8.46
C TRP A 73 -2.43 17.00 -9.82
N ALA A 74 -1.35 17.15 -10.59
CA ALA A 74 -1.35 17.73 -11.93
C ALA A 74 -1.13 16.66 -13.02
N PRO A 75 -1.58 16.90 -14.26
CA PRO A 75 -1.23 16.04 -15.39
C PRO A 75 0.30 15.90 -15.53
N GLY A 76 0.78 14.66 -15.60
CA GLY A 76 2.20 14.34 -15.70
C GLY A 76 2.92 14.11 -14.37
N ASP A 77 2.26 14.32 -13.23
CA ASP A 77 2.87 14.03 -11.92
C ASP A 77 3.17 12.54 -11.73
N SER A 78 4.40 12.24 -11.28
CA SER A 78 4.77 10.93 -10.78
C SER A 78 4.53 10.85 -9.26
N ALA A 79 3.68 9.92 -8.84
CA ALA A 79 3.38 9.71 -7.42
C ALA A 79 4.63 9.33 -6.61
N VAL A 80 5.50 8.49 -7.17
CA VAL A 80 6.75 8.05 -6.53
C VAL A 80 7.73 9.22 -6.42
N GLU A 81 7.90 10.01 -7.48
CA GLU A 81 8.85 11.14 -7.46
C GLU A 81 8.39 12.24 -6.51
N ARG A 82 7.10 12.63 -6.53
CA ARG A 82 6.57 13.60 -5.57
C ARG A 82 6.71 13.08 -4.13
N HIS A 83 6.48 11.80 -3.89
CA HIS A 83 6.69 11.19 -2.57
C HIS A 83 8.16 11.29 -2.14
N LYS A 84 9.09 10.85 -3.00
CA LYS A 84 10.53 10.89 -2.74
C LYS A 84 11.03 12.31 -2.49
N ASN A 85 10.55 13.29 -3.26
CA ASN A 85 10.96 14.68 -3.11
C ASN A 85 10.45 15.31 -1.79
N LEU A 86 9.21 15.00 -1.39
CA LEU A 86 8.61 15.56 -0.17
C LEU A 86 8.96 14.80 1.11
N SER A 87 9.40 13.53 0.99
CA SER A 87 9.74 12.67 2.12
C SER A 87 10.87 11.69 1.74
N PRO A 88 12.09 12.20 1.51
CA PRO A 88 13.22 11.39 1.03
C PRO A 88 13.66 10.29 1.99
N ASN A 89 13.30 10.41 3.28
CA ASN A 89 13.61 9.44 4.32
C ASN A 89 12.45 8.46 4.60
N CYS A 90 11.41 8.43 3.76
CA CYS A 90 10.32 7.45 3.92
C CYS A 90 10.85 6.04 3.66
N LYS A 91 10.79 5.18 4.70
CA LYS A 91 11.27 3.79 4.64
C LYS A 91 10.70 3.02 3.45
N PHE A 92 9.38 3.10 3.25
CA PHE A 92 8.70 2.45 2.13
C PHE A 92 9.27 2.86 0.77
N ILE A 93 9.49 4.16 0.53
CA ILE A 93 10.03 4.66 -0.74
C ILE A 93 11.51 4.32 -0.88
N THR A 94 12.30 4.50 0.17
CA THR A 94 13.72 4.15 0.11
C THR A 94 13.90 2.68 -0.21
N GLU A 95 13.14 1.80 0.45
CA GLU A 95 13.19 0.35 0.21
C GLU A 95 12.65 -0.01 -1.19
N SER A 96 11.53 0.58 -1.62
CA SER A 96 10.97 0.34 -2.96
C SER A 96 11.95 0.74 -4.07
N THR A 97 12.60 1.89 -3.94
CA THR A 97 13.59 2.35 -4.94
C THR A 97 14.85 1.48 -4.96
N LEU A 98 15.23 0.86 -3.84
CA LEU A 98 16.34 -0.11 -3.81
C LEU A 98 15.97 -1.43 -4.50
N LEU A 99 14.69 -1.81 -4.46
CA LEU A 99 14.18 -3.01 -5.13
C LEU A 99 14.04 -2.82 -6.65
N GLU A 100 13.64 -1.63 -7.11
CA GLU A 100 13.52 -1.34 -8.55
C GLU A 100 14.87 -1.36 -9.29
N ASN A 101 15.98 -1.12 -8.59
CA ASN A 101 17.34 -1.22 -9.15
C ASN A 101 17.85 -2.65 -9.29
N ASN A 102 17.14 -3.64 -8.74
CA ASN A 102 17.46 -5.06 -8.85
C ASN A 102 16.25 -5.79 -9.46
N ILE A 103 16.20 -5.84 -10.79
CA ILE A 103 15.13 -6.51 -11.56
C ILE A 103 14.84 -7.91 -10.99
N HIS A 104 13.75 -8.04 -10.24
CA HIS A 104 13.02 -9.28 -10.09
C HIS A 104 11.52 -8.93 -10.00
N PRO A 105 10.69 -9.43 -10.93
CA PRO A 105 9.27 -9.11 -10.93
C PRO A 105 8.61 -9.68 -9.67
N LEU A 106 8.13 -8.81 -8.77
CA LEU A 106 7.18 -9.19 -7.71
C LEU A 106 5.78 -9.44 -8.28
N THR A 107 5.71 -10.16 -9.40
CA THR A 107 4.50 -10.74 -9.96
C THR A 107 4.74 -12.21 -10.19
N GLN A 108 5.01 -12.97 -9.12
CA GLN A 108 4.69 -14.39 -9.06
C GLN A 108 4.89 -14.90 -7.64
N ASN A 109 3.84 -14.82 -6.83
CA ASN A 109 3.45 -15.89 -5.91
C ASN A 109 1.97 -15.78 -5.52
N TYR A 110 1.12 -15.50 -6.52
CA TYR A 110 -0.31 -15.82 -6.47
C TYR A 110 -0.60 -16.96 -7.44
N GLN A 111 0.09 -18.08 -7.24
CA GLN A 111 -0.23 -19.36 -7.84
C GLN A 111 -0.02 -20.45 -6.79
N HIS A 112 -1.15 -20.95 -6.28
CA HIS A 112 -1.39 -22.34 -5.93
C HIS A 112 -0.63 -22.95 -4.74
N ARG A 113 -1.31 -22.91 -3.58
CA ARG A 113 -1.42 -24.12 -2.76
C ARG A 113 -2.75 -24.81 -3.10
N THR A 114 -2.78 -25.49 -4.24
CA THR A 114 -3.60 -26.69 -4.39
C THR A 114 -2.64 -27.83 -4.68
N GLU A 115 -2.54 -28.73 -3.71
CA GLU A 115 -2.46 -30.18 -3.90
C GLU A 115 -1.48 -30.71 -4.95
N ASN A 116 -0.37 -31.25 -4.44
CA ASN A 116 0.29 -32.49 -4.86
C ASN A 116 0.08 -32.96 -6.31
N GLY A 117 1.18 -32.98 -7.08
CA GLY A 117 1.42 -34.04 -8.06
C GLY A 117 1.69 -33.58 -9.49
N SER A 118 2.97 -33.64 -9.86
CA SER A 118 3.49 -34.01 -11.18
C SER A 118 2.88 -33.42 -12.47
N SER A 119 3.74 -32.63 -13.11
CA SER A 119 4.23 -32.85 -14.49
C SER A 119 3.55 -32.14 -15.67
N ASN A 120 4.38 -31.28 -16.28
CA ASN A 120 4.62 -31.09 -17.71
C ASN A 120 3.74 -30.11 -18.53
N SER A 121 4.37 -28.95 -18.79
CA SER A 121 4.71 -28.38 -20.11
C SER A 121 3.62 -27.82 -21.05
N ALA A 122 4.02 -26.66 -21.63
CA ALA A 122 3.59 -26.05 -22.88
C ALA A 122 2.36 -25.10 -22.89
N VAL A 123 2.65 -23.80 -22.96
CA VAL A 123 1.93 -22.78 -23.74
C VAL A 123 2.15 -23.01 -25.26
N PRO A 124 1.39 -22.46 -26.25
CA PRO A 124 0.70 -21.16 -26.21
C PRO A 124 -0.65 -21.01 -26.99
N CYS A 125 -1.12 -19.77 -26.94
CA CYS A 125 -2.23 -19.05 -27.59
C CYS A 125 -2.62 -19.37 -29.07
N ALA A 126 -3.93 -19.28 -29.31
CA ALA A 126 -4.68 -18.77 -30.48
C ALA A 126 -4.45 -19.31 -31.92
N LEU A 127 -5.52 -19.83 -32.57
CA LEU A 127 -5.97 -19.38 -33.90
C LEU A 127 -7.35 -19.98 -34.32
N ARG A 128 -8.31 -19.09 -34.62
CA ARG A 128 -9.34 -19.02 -35.68
C ARG A 128 -9.68 -20.24 -36.59
N SER A 129 -11.00 -20.39 -36.83
CA SER A 129 -11.74 -20.99 -37.99
C SER A 129 -11.49 -22.47 -38.32
N GLU A 130 -12.44 -23.29 -38.77
CA GLU A 130 -13.74 -23.15 -39.48
C GLU A 130 -14.81 -24.07 -38.88
#